data_AF-A0A973YDM8-F1
#
_entry.id   AF-A0A973YDM8-F1
#
_cell.length_a   1.000
_cell.length_b   1.000
_cell.length_c   1.000
_cell.angle_alpha   90.00
_cell.angle_beta   90.00
_cell.angle_gamma   90.00
#
_symmetry.space_group_name_H-M   'P 1'
#
loop_
_entity.id
_entity.type
_entity.pdbx_description
1 polymer ?
#
loop_
_entity_poly.entity_id
_entity_poly.type
_entity_poly.pdbx_seq_one_letter_code
_entity_poly.pdbx_strand_id
1 'polypeptide(L)'
;PSLAELTFRTADGELGQVLRSPAGPGAVVLGCQAASLARLSARMEQELVGLEEQLQLLQAELVGKRWGALRVLEREPCCESGDAWYFRVGITFGHSPLVLAAKVPKPSCSSLGVQSSLGPHCTIQRLMCRFTDHLPRELQLPAHPGEQSHSPSREEQATHPVLQVLICAEVPYQTLAGFVKGSQELHRASPGHYERLVCLLLLQLCQGLEHLRGQHVGQGDLSPENLLLVQCPCPPGGQQGKKEPLGLSLPRLLISSFFRTKEKPRPCSTSQEQDWSEGLAAPTSPAAEEQKLGRLIYQLLHVDVSLEDTLGSRSSRLPEIPSLSIYSAGLRRLATLLLHRDPSRRVSLEQARSILQVLLWGPRQELFARSRKTLPLLQSWVEVKRALLLLSFAENSVGTGGTPGLEEWLCCQYFQEVTEHTLYQTTQALYA
;
A
#
# COMPACT_ATOMS: atom_id res chain seq x y z
N PRO A 1 24.98 18.26 22.11
CA PRO A 1 24.53 17.69 20.81
C PRO A 1 23.20 16.97 21.00
N SER A 2 22.31 16.98 20.00
CA SER A 2 21.14 16.10 20.05
C SER A 2 21.59 14.64 19.95
N LEU A 3 20.89 13.68 20.58
CA LEU A 3 21.22 12.25 20.44
C LEU A 3 21.14 11.79 18.97
N ALA A 4 20.44 12.55 18.12
CA ALA A 4 20.35 12.33 16.69
C ALA A 4 21.60 12.74 15.89
N GLU A 5 22.44 13.63 16.42
CA GLU A 5 23.66 14.11 15.77
C GLU A 5 24.91 13.30 16.14
N LEU A 6 24.80 12.40 17.13
CA LEU A 6 25.91 11.57 17.54
C LEU A 6 26.31 10.60 16.42
N THR A 7 27.57 10.65 16.06
CA THR A 7 28.20 9.74 15.09
C THR A 7 29.53 9.25 15.63
N PHE A 8 30.14 8.28 14.97
CA PHE A 8 31.50 7.84 15.33
C PHE A 8 32.54 8.97 15.29
N ARG A 9 32.27 10.06 14.56
CA ARG A 9 33.16 11.22 14.44
C ARG A 9 32.90 12.31 15.50
N THR A 10 31.94 12.11 16.39
CA THR A 10 31.63 13.08 17.44
C THR A 10 32.85 13.25 18.36
N ALA A 11 33.21 14.50 18.66
CA ALA A 11 34.36 14.80 19.49
C ALA A 11 34.15 14.38 20.96
N ASP A 12 35.21 13.93 21.61
CA ASP A 12 35.17 13.45 23.00
C ASP A 12 34.64 14.50 23.99
N GLY A 13 34.87 15.79 23.72
CA GLY A 13 34.34 16.89 24.54
C GLY A 13 32.81 16.95 24.54
N GLU A 14 32.17 16.61 23.42
CA GLU A 14 30.71 16.55 23.29
C GLU A 14 30.16 15.25 23.88
N LEU A 15 30.87 14.14 23.72
CA LEU A 15 30.55 12.85 24.36
C LEU A 15 30.59 12.95 25.89
N GLY A 16 31.56 13.69 26.44
CA GLY A 16 31.69 13.90 27.89
C GLY A 16 30.47 14.56 28.53
N GLN A 17 29.75 15.43 27.80
CA GLN A 17 28.51 16.04 28.30
C GLN A 17 27.35 15.04 28.33
N VAL A 18 27.27 14.17 27.32
CA VAL A 18 26.22 13.17 27.17
C VAL A 18 26.42 12.01 28.17
N LEU A 19 27.65 11.57 28.38
CA LEU A 19 27.99 10.49 29.32
C LEU A 19 27.81 10.88 30.79
N ARG A 20 27.85 12.18 31.11
CA ARG A 20 27.58 12.72 32.46
C ARG A 20 26.09 12.93 32.73
N SER A 21 25.22 12.67 31.76
CA SER A 21 23.76 12.79 31.92
C SER A 21 23.23 11.81 32.98
N PRO A 22 22.27 12.22 33.83
CA PRO A 22 21.68 11.35 34.85
C PRO A 22 20.96 10.12 34.28
N ALA A 23 20.67 10.09 32.97
CA ALA A 23 20.06 8.96 32.29
C ALA A 23 21.01 7.77 32.08
N GLY A 24 22.32 7.96 32.29
CA GLY A 24 23.35 6.92 32.13
C GLY A 24 23.64 6.56 30.66
N PRO A 25 24.72 5.79 30.41
CA PRO A 25 25.16 5.45 29.04
C PRO A 25 24.15 4.56 28.29
N GLY A 26 23.33 3.78 28.99
CA GLY A 26 22.29 2.95 28.37
C GLY A 26 21.25 3.78 27.62
N ALA A 27 20.74 4.85 28.25
CA ALA A 27 19.76 5.74 27.61
C ALA A 27 20.33 6.42 26.36
N VAL A 28 21.63 6.76 26.37
CA VAL A 28 22.34 7.34 25.22
C VAL A 28 22.37 6.35 24.07
N VAL A 29 22.73 5.09 24.33
CA VAL A 29 22.76 4.03 23.31
C VAL A 29 21.36 3.82 22.71
N LEU A 30 20.32 3.75 23.54
CA LEU A 30 18.94 3.61 23.06
C LEU A 30 18.50 4.79 22.19
N GLY A 31 18.87 6.01 22.56
CA GLY A 31 18.62 7.20 21.74
C GLY A 31 19.34 7.14 20.39
N CYS A 32 20.61 6.72 20.37
CA CYS A 32 21.38 6.52 19.14
C CYS A 32 20.77 5.44 18.24
N GLN A 33 20.24 4.35 18.82
CA GLN A 33 19.55 3.31 18.07
C GLN A 33 18.29 3.84 17.38
N ALA A 34 17.43 4.55 18.13
CA ALA A 34 16.22 5.16 17.58
C ALA A 34 16.54 6.16 16.46
N ALA A 35 17.54 7.03 16.66
CA ALA A 35 17.96 7.99 15.65
C ALA A 35 18.54 7.32 14.39
N SER A 36 19.30 6.23 14.56
CA SER A 36 19.84 5.48 13.44
C SER A 36 18.76 4.79 12.62
N LEU A 37 17.75 4.19 13.27
CA LEU A 37 16.59 3.62 12.59
C LEU A 37 15.80 4.68 11.81
N ALA A 38 15.58 5.86 12.39
CA ALA A 38 14.91 6.96 11.69
C ALA A 38 15.67 7.40 10.42
N ARG A 39 17.00 7.51 10.49
CA ARG A 39 17.82 7.84 9.31
C ARG A 39 17.80 6.75 8.25
N LEU A 40 17.86 5.47 8.64
CA LEU A 40 17.79 4.34 7.71
C LEU A 40 16.42 4.28 7.03
N SER A 41 15.35 4.43 7.81
CA SER A 41 13.97 4.49 7.33
C SER A 41 13.78 5.59 6.28
N ALA A 42 14.26 6.81 6.57
CA ALA A 42 14.18 7.94 5.63
C ALA A 42 14.98 7.71 4.34
N ARG A 43 16.16 7.09 4.42
CA ARG A 43 16.96 6.75 3.23
C ARG A 43 16.29 5.68 2.36
N MET A 44 15.80 4.62 2.99
CA MET A 44 15.03 3.56 2.31
C MET A 44 13.78 4.14 1.63
N GLU A 45 13.06 5.05 2.30
CA GLU A 45 11.90 5.72 1.71
C GLU A 45 12.27 6.51 0.46
N GLN A 46 13.36 7.27 0.47
CA GLN A 46 13.85 8.01 -0.70
C GLN A 46 14.19 7.07 -1.87
N GLU A 47 14.79 5.91 -1.60
CA GLU A 47 15.08 4.92 -2.63
C GLU A 47 13.81 4.26 -3.20
N LEU A 48 12.83 3.96 -2.34
CA LEU A 48 11.57 3.31 -2.74
C LEU A 48 10.62 4.24 -3.49
N VAL A 49 10.56 5.51 -3.08
CA VAL A 49 9.63 6.53 -3.58
C VAL A 49 10.23 7.33 -4.74
N GLY A 50 11.55 7.32 -4.87
CA GLY A 50 12.34 8.14 -5.78
C GLY A 50 12.69 9.50 -5.17
N LEU A 51 13.81 10.07 -5.62
CA LEU A 51 14.26 11.39 -5.17
C LEU A 51 13.27 12.47 -5.63
N GLU A 52 12.74 13.25 -4.69
CA GLU A 52 11.71 14.26 -4.98
C GLU A 52 12.17 15.26 -6.06
N GLU A 53 13.43 15.70 -6.00
CA GLU A 53 14.02 16.59 -6.99
C GLU A 53 14.02 15.99 -8.41
N GLN A 54 14.38 14.71 -8.54
CA GLN A 54 14.37 14.01 -9.84
C GLN A 54 12.96 13.87 -10.39
N LEU A 55 11.98 13.61 -9.52
CA LEU A 55 10.58 13.49 -9.88
C LEU A 55 9.98 14.84 -10.30
N GLN A 56 10.35 15.93 -9.64
CA GLN A 56 9.94 17.29 -10.01
C GLN A 56 10.53 17.68 -11.37
N LEU A 57 11.80 17.35 -11.64
CA LEU A 57 12.42 17.57 -12.94
C LEU A 57 11.72 16.76 -14.05
N LEU A 58 11.40 15.49 -13.78
CA LEU A 58 10.64 14.64 -14.70
C LEU A 58 9.24 15.22 -14.97
N GLN A 59 8.55 15.68 -13.92
CA GLN A 59 7.26 16.31 -14.04
C GLN A 59 7.35 17.56 -14.94
N ALA A 60 8.34 18.42 -14.72
CA ALA A 60 8.57 19.60 -15.55
C ALA A 60 8.85 19.25 -17.02
N GLU A 61 9.61 18.17 -17.27
CA GLU A 61 9.86 17.71 -18.64
C GLU A 61 8.59 17.18 -19.34
N LEU A 62 7.66 16.61 -18.58
CA LEU A 62 6.40 16.08 -19.09
C LEU A 62 5.33 17.15 -19.33
N VAL A 63 5.51 18.37 -18.81
CA VAL A 63 4.55 19.46 -19.02
C VAL A 63 4.42 19.80 -20.50
N GLY A 64 3.19 19.80 -21.01
CA GLY A 64 2.87 20.10 -22.41
C GLY A 64 3.17 18.97 -23.41
N LYS A 65 3.81 17.87 -22.97
CA LYS A 65 4.00 16.68 -23.79
C LYS A 65 2.66 15.95 -24.01
N ARG A 66 2.53 15.34 -25.19
CA ARG A 66 1.38 14.54 -25.63
C ARG A 66 1.86 13.18 -26.14
N TRP A 67 0.97 12.35 -26.70
CA TRP A 67 1.35 11.03 -27.23
C TRP A 67 2.53 11.06 -28.20
N GLY A 68 2.63 12.08 -29.05
CA GLY A 68 3.74 12.21 -30.01
C GLY A 68 5.13 12.33 -29.39
N ALA A 69 5.24 12.61 -28.08
CA ALA A 69 6.50 12.65 -27.34
C ALA A 69 6.80 11.35 -26.58
N LEU A 70 5.88 10.38 -26.61
CA LEU A 70 5.96 9.11 -25.88
C LEU A 70 6.12 7.96 -26.89
N ARG A 71 6.99 7.00 -26.57
CA ARG A 71 7.13 5.76 -27.34
C ARG A 71 6.26 4.67 -26.73
N VAL A 72 5.27 4.19 -27.45
CA VAL A 72 4.49 3.01 -27.04
C VAL A 72 5.43 1.79 -27.03
N LEU A 73 5.52 1.10 -25.89
CA LEU A 73 6.37 -0.10 -25.75
C LEU A 73 5.59 -1.39 -25.97
N GLU A 74 4.32 -1.40 -25.56
CA GLU A 74 3.40 -2.53 -25.66
C GLU A 74 2.06 -2.05 -26.23
N ARG A 75 1.47 -2.81 -27.16
CA ARG A 75 0.18 -2.46 -27.80
C ARG A 75 -1.02 -2.77 -26.92
N GLU A 76 -0.93 -3.85 -26.16
CA GLU A 76 -1.93 -4.28 -25.19
C GLU A 76 -1.67 -3.63 -23.83
N PRO A 77 -2.70 -3.43 -23.00
CA PRO A 77 -2.51 -2.89 -21.67
C PRO A 77 -1.70 -3.87 -20.79
N CYS A 78 -0.70 -3.36 -20.09
CA CYS A 78 0.09 -4.15 -19.14
C CYS A 78 -0.68 -4.45 -17.84
N CYS A 79 -1.72 -3.68 -17.54
CA CYS A 79 -2.61 -3.89 -16.40
C CYS A 79 -3.97 -3.26 -16.70
N GLU A 80 -5.04 -3.94 -16.29
CA GLU A 80 -6.41 -3.43 -16.35
C GLU A 80 -6.95 -3.32 -14.92
N SER A 81 -7.26 -2.09 -14.48
CA SER A 81 -7.96 -1.83 -13.21
C SER A 81 -9.46 -1.63 -13.43
N GLY A 82 -10.22 -1.52 -12.35
CA GLY A 82 -11.64 -1.22 -12.42
C GLY A 82 -11.93 0.13 -13.09
N ASP A 83 -11.03 1.11 -12.93
CA ASP A 83 -11.19 2.49 -13.41
C ASP A 83 -10.42 2.85 -14.69
N ALA A 84 -9.42 2.06 -15.10
CA ALA A 84 -8.52 2.43 -16.20
C ALA A 84 -7.79 1.25 -16.86
N TRP A 85 -7.23 1.53 -18.04
CA TRP A 85 -6.22 0.69 -18.70
C TRP A 85 -4.84 1.33 -18.56
N TYR A 86 -3.82 0.52 -18.29
CA TYR A 86 -2.44 0.97 -18.15
C TYR A 86 -1.59 0.46 -19.32
N PHE A 87 -0.84 1.36 -19.96
CA PHE A 87 0.08 1.04 -21.05
C PHE A 87 1.50 1.41 -20.68
N ARG A 88 2.48 0.57 -21.07
CA ARG A 88 3.90 0.89 -20.93
C ARG A 88 4.33 1.87 -22.00
N VAL A 89 4.83 3.02 -21.59
CA VAL A 89 5.34 4.06 -22.47
C VAL A 89 6.77 4.43 -22.11
N GLY A 90 7.59 4.72 -23.11
CA GLY A 90 8.96 5.14 -22.97
C GLY A 90 9.10 6.64 -23.22
N ILE A 91 9.94 7.30 -22.45
CA ILE A 91 10.41 8.66 -22.71
C ILE A 91 11.91 8.72 -22.47
N THR A 92 12.62 9.57 -23.22
CA THR A 92 14.02 9.85 -22.95
C THR A 92 14.09 11.02 -21.96
N PHE A 93 14.61 10.77 -20.76
CA PHE A 93 14.82 11.78 -19.73
C PHE A 93 16.34 11.98 -19.54
N GLY A 94 16.85 13.16 -19.91
CA GLY A 94 18.29 13.40 -20.02
C GLY A 94 18.96 12.50 -21.08
N HIS A 95 19.78 11.53 -20.64
CA HIS A 95 20.46 10.56 -21.50
C HIS A 95 19.98 9.12 -21.32
N SER A 96 18.95 8.90 -20.49
CA SER A 96 18.49 7.56 -20.13
C SER A 96 17.05 7.33 -20.60
N PRO A 97 16.75 6.17 -21.21
CA PRO A 97 15.37 5.79 -21.46
C PRO A 97 14.68 5.47 -20.13
N LEU A 98 13.54 6.08 -19.90
CA LEU A 98 12.68 5.84 -18.75
C LEU A 98 11.37 5.19 -19.21
N VAL A 99 10.90 4.21 -18.44
CA VAL A 99 9.60 3.57 -18.67
C VAL A 99 8.60 4.12 -17.65
N LEU A 100 7.46 4.57 -18.15
CA LEU A 100 6.34 5.14 -17.40
C LEU A 100 5.06 4.39 -17.75
N ALA A 101 4.00 4.64 -16.97
CA ALA A 101 2.68 4.13 -17.27
C ALA A 101 1.77 5.24 -17.79
N ALA A 102 1.14 5.00 -18.94
CA ALA A 102 0.01 5.79 -19.41
C ALA A 102 -1.28 5.14 -18.91
N LYS A 103 -1.94 5.80 -17.95
CA LYS A 103 -3.26 5.44 -17.42
C LYS A 103 -4.33 6.11 -18.26
N VAL A 104 -5.14 5.31 -18.94
CA VAL A 104 -6.27 5.72 -19.77
C VAL A 104 -7.56 5.37 -19.02
N PRO A 105 -8.28 6.34 -18.43
CA PRO A 105 -9.51 6.07 -17.69
C PRO A 105 -10.60 5.47 -18.58
N LYS A 106 -11.37 4.54 -18.01
CA LYS A 106 -12.53 3.93 -18.67
C LYS A 106 -13.68 4.95 -18.83
N PRO A 107 -14.53 4.82 -19.86
CA PRO A 107 -15.74 5.64 -19.99
C PRO A 107 -16.57 5.53 -18.71
N SER A 108 -17.06 6.65 -18.17
CA SER A 108 -17.74 6.83 -16.87
C SER A 108 -16.84 7.03 -15.63
N CYS A 109 -15.53 6.80 -15.72
CA CYS A 109 -14.59 7.07 -14.63
C CYS A 109 -13.92 8.43 -14.84
N SER A 110 -14.43 9.49 -14.20
CA SER A 110 -13.75 10.80 -14.19
C SER A 110 -12.86 10.95 -12.95
N SER A 111 -11.53 10.95 -13.15
CA SER A 111 -10.62 11.18 -12.03
C SER A 111 -10.76 12.64 -11.62
N LEU A 112 -11.47 12.89 -10.52
CA LEU A 112 -11.48 14.21 -9.87
C LEU A 112 -10.04 14.57 -9.56
N GLY A 113 -9.63 15.81 -9.83
CA GLY A 113 -8.25 16.29 -9.78
C GLY A 113 -7.55 16.28 -8.41
N VAL A 114 -7.94 15.39 -7.51
CA VAL A 114 -7.49 15.25 -6.13
C VAL A 114 -6.09 14.62 -6.03
N GLN A 115 -5.67 13.84 -7.04
CA GLN A 115 -4.35 13.18 -7.01
C GLN A 115 -3.15 14.14 -7.01
N SER A 116 -3.29 15.34 -7.56
CA SER A 116 -2.18 16.31 -7.64
C SER A 116 -1.93 17.08 -6.34
N SER A 117 -2.84 17.00 -5.36
CA SER A 117 -2.67 17.63 -4.04
C SER A 117 -2.23 16.66 -2.95
N LEU A 118 -2.12 15.36 -3.27
CA LEU A 118 -1.65 14.35 -2.33
C LEU A 118 -0.12 14.41 -2.28
N GLY A 119 0.43 14.54 -1.07
CA GLY A 119 1.86 14.44 -0.86
C GLY A 119 2.42 13.09 -1.36
N PRO A 120 3.73 13.01 -1.62
CA PRO A 120 4.38 11.77 -2.00
C PRO A 120 4.19 10.71 -0.89
N HIS A 121 3.71 9.52 -1.26
CA HIS A 121 3.60 8.39 -0.34
C HIS A 121 3.88 7.07 -1.07
N CYS A 122 4.54 6.13 -0.40
CA CYS A 122 4.96 4.86 -0.98
C CYS A 122 3.81 3.99 -1.52
N THR A 123 2.58 4.18 -1.00
CA THR A 123 1.40 3.39 -1.37
C THR A 123 0.32 4.17 -2.12
N ILE A 124 0.59 5.41 -2.51
CA ILE A 124 -0.33 6.24 -3.30
C ILE A 124 0.25 6.37 -4.71
N GLN A 125 -0.56 6.09 -5.73
CA GLN A 125 -0.11 6.25 -7.11
C GLN A 125 0.19 7.73 -7.40
N ARG A 126 1.39 8.01 -7.90
CA ARG A 126 1.79 9.39 -8.21
C ARG A 126 1.43 9.74 -9.65
N LEU A 127 0.76 10.87 -9.80
CA LEU A 127 0.47 11.47 -11.11
C LEU A 127 1.57 12.46 -11.49
N MET A 128 2.22 12.24 -12.64
CA MET A 128 3.24 13.14 -13.18
C MET A 128 2.62 14.26 -14.01
N CYS A 129 1.82 13.90 -15.00
CA CYS A 129 1.13 14.86 -15.84
C CYS A 129 -0.21 14.33 -16.35
N ARG A 130 -1.03 15.23 -16.87
CA ARG A 130 -2.31 14.92 -17.52
C ARG A 130 -2.40 15.65 -18.84
N PHE A 131 -2.96 15.00 -19.84
CA PHE A 131 -3.32 15.61 -21.11
C PHE A 131 -4.54 14.92 -21.71
N THR A 132 -5.11 15.54 -22.74
CA THR A 132 -6.24 14.99 -23.50
C THR A 132 -5.82 14.94 -24.96
N ASP A 133 -5.89 13.77 -25.57
CA ASP A 133 -5.40 13.56 -26.93
C ASP A 133 -6.08 12.34 -27.58
N HIS A 134 -5.94 12.20 -28.90
CA HIS A 134 -6.40 11.02 -29.62
C HIS A 134 -5.57 9.81 -29.24
N LEU A 135 -6.22 8.69 -28.93
CA LEU A 135 -5.51 7.44 -28.66
C LEU A 135 -4.71 7.00 -29.91
N PRO A 136 -3.41 6.68 -29.79
CA PRO A 136 -2.62 6.15 -30.90
C PRO A 136 -3.26 4.88 -31.48
N ARG A 137 -3.25 4.77 -32.82
CA ARG A 137 -3.84 3.62 -33.54
C ARG A 137 -3.23 2.27 -33.17
N GLU A 138 -2.01 2.31 -32.64
CA GLU A 138 -1.22 1.15 -32.25
C GLU A 138 -1.71 0.53 -30.93
N LEU A 139 -2.38 1.32 -30.09
CA LEU A 139 -2.92 0.85 -28.81
C LEU A 139 -4.25 0.14 -29.00
N GLN A 140 -4.38 -1.04 -28.40
CA GLN A 140 -5.59 -1.83 -28.42
C GLN A 140 -6.29 -1.71 -27.07
N LEU A 141 -7.49 -1.14 -27.08
CA LEU A 141 -8.37 -1.18 -25.90
C LEU A 141 -9.10 -2.54 -25.88
N PRO A 142 -9.13 -3.24 -24.74
CA PRO A 142 -9.93 -4.46 -24.59
C PRO A 142 -11.40 -4.18 -24.93
N ALA A 143 -11.99 -5.00 -25.78
CA ALA A 143 -13.41 -4.89 -26.13
C ALA A 143 -14.29 -5.19 -24.90
N HIS A 144 -15.30 -4.35 -24.64
CA HIS A 144 -16.27 -4.63 -23.59
C HIS A 144 -17.07 -5.91 -23.93
N PRO A 145 -17.26 -6.85 -22.98
CA PRO A 145 -18.04 -8.08 -23.20
C PRO A 145 -19.57 -7.85 -23.30
N GLY A 146 -20.00 -6.77 -23.96
CA GLY A 146 -21.41 -6.41 -24.18
C GLY A 146 -21.72 -5.81 -25.56
N GLU A 147 -20.72 -5.57 -26.41
CA GLU A 147 -20.92 -4.95 -27.75
C GLU A 147 -20.59 -5.91 -28.90
N GLN A 148 -20.88 -7.20 -28.75
CA GLN A 148 -20.89 -8.14 -29.88
C GLN A 148 -22.27 -8.17 -30.53
N SER A 149 -22.69 -7.08 -31.17
CA SER A 149 -23.92 -7.07 -31.99
C SER A 149 -23.97 -5.94 -33.01
N HIS A 150 -22.91 -5.62 -33.76
CA HIS A 150 -23.08 -4.87 -35.02
C HIS A 150 -22.15 -5.35 -36.13
N SER A 151 -22.77 -5.54 -37.30
CA SER A 151 -22.30 -6.14 -38.55
C SER A 151 -21.09 -5.45 -39.21
N PRO A 152 -20.32 -6.14 -40.07
CA PRO A 152 -19.17 -5.58 -40.76
C PRO A 152 -19.63 -4.84 -42.02
N SER A 153 -19.97 -3.56 -41.90
CA SER A 153 -20.22 -2.73 -43.09
C SER A 153 -20.01 -1.25 -42.81
N ARG A 154 -18.75 -0.82 -42.80
CA ARG A 154 -18.23 0.42 -43.41
C ARG A 154 -16.84 0.71 -42.86
N GLU A 155 -15.86 0.70 -43.76
CA GLU A 155 -14.64 1.48 -43.62
C GLU A 155 -15.02 2.98 -43.62
N GLU A 156 -15.61 3.45 -42.53
CA GLU A 156 -15.77 4.87 -42.24
C GLU A 156 -14.68 5.25 -41.25
N GLN A 157 -13.94 6.30 -41.59
CA GLN A 157 -12.80 6.86 -40.87
C GLN A 157 -13.08 6.88 -39.36
N ALA A 158 -12.57 5.88 -38.64
CA ALA A 158 -12.70 5.81 -37.19
C ALA A 158 -11.90 6.97 -36.59
N THR A 159 -12.59 8.07 -36.28
CA THR A 159 -12.07 9.13 -35.44
C THR A 159 -11.77 8.50 -34.08
N HIS A 160 -10.48 8.25 -33.82
CA HIS A 160 -10.01 7.69 -32.55
C HIS A 160 -10.53 8.55 -31.41
N PRO A 161 -11.09 7.95 -30.34
CA PRO A 161 -11.68 8.70 -29.26
C PRO A 161 -10.63 9.60 -28.63
N VAL A 162 -11.01 10.86 -28.40
CA VAL A 162 -10.20 11.79 -27.62
C VAL A 162 -10.40 11.40 -26.16
N LEU A 163 -9.34 10.89 -25.53
CA LEU A 163 -9.38 10.40 -24.15
C LEU A 163 -8.45 11.24 -23.28
N GLN A 164 -8.81 11.36 -22.01
CA GLN A 164 -7.89 11.85 -20.99
C GLN A 164 -6.82 10.78 -20.75
N VAL A 165 -5.58 11.20 -20.62
CA VAL A 165 -4.44 10.34 -20.33
C VAL A 165 -3.68 10.92 -19.15
N LEU A 166 -3.35 10.03 -18.22
CA LEU A 166 -2.64 10.33 -17.00
C LEU A 166 -1.29 9.59 -17.06
N ILE A 167 -0.18 10.30 -16.91
CA ILE A 167 1.14 9.68 -16.88
C ILE A 167 1.55 9.46 -15.43
N CYS A 168 1.87 8.22 -15.09
CA CYS A 168 2.32 7.80 -13.77
C CYS A 168 3.78 7.33 -13.83
N ALA A 169 4.54 7.61 -12.77
CA ALA A 169 5.92 7.14 -12.64
C ALA A 169 5.98 5.61 -12.55
N GLU A 170 4.98 5.01 -11.90
CA GLU A 170 5.01 3.61 -11.56
C GLU A 170 4.19 2.75 -12.51
N VAL A 171 4.81 1.66 -12.96
CA VAL A 171 4.24 0.74 -13.94
C VAL A 171 3.64 -0.47 -13.23
N PRO A 172 2.30 -0.60 -13.17
CA PRO A 172 1.68 -1.79 -12.62
C PRO A 172 1.90 -2.99 -13.52
N TYR A 173 2.08 -4.16 -12.90
CA TYR A 173 2.15 -5.44 -13.61
C TYR A 173 0.90 -6.29 -13.41
N GLN A 174 0.12 -6.04 -12.34
CA GLN A 174 -1.21 -6.63 -12.12
C GLN A 174 -1.98 -5.86 -11.04
N THR A 175 -3.28 -6.13 -10.92
CA THR A 175 -4.11 -5.67 -9.80
C THR A 175 -4.07 -6.67 -8.63
N LEU A 176 -4.50 -6.24 -7.45
CA LEU A 176 -4.66 -7.14 -6.31
C LEU A 176 -5.73 -8.19 -6.58
N ALA A 177 -6.81 -7.85 -7.31
CA ALA A 177 -7.80 -8.82 -7.79
C ALA A 177 -7.15 -9.91 -8.67
N GLY A 178 -6.31 -9.50 -9.63
CA GLY A 178 -5.57 -10.42 -10.49
C GLY A 178 -4.61 -11.32 -9.70
N PHE A 179 -3.92 -10.74 -8.71
CA PHE A 179 -3.06 -11.49 -7.78
C PHE A 179 -3.83 -12.56 -7.00
N VAL A 180 -4.96 -12.19 -6.37
CA VAL A 180 -5.80 -13.16 -5.63
C VAL A 180 -6.25 -14.28 -6.53
N LYS A 181 -6.80 -13.96 -7.71
CA LYS A 181 -7.25 -14.99 -8.67
C LYS A 181 -6.12 -15.94 -9.09
N GLY A 182 -4.90 -15.43 -9.28
CA GLY A 182 -3.74 -16.23 -9.71
C GLY A 182 -2.99 -16.97 -8.59
N SER A 183 -3.26 -16.65 -7.31
CA SER A 183 -2.43 -17.12 -6.19
C SER A 183 -3.08 -18.21 -5.33
N GLN A 184 -4.21 -18.76 -5.74
CA GLN A 184 -4.92 -19.80 -4.98
C GLN A 184 -4.08 -21.08 -4.79
N GLU A 185 -3.41 -21.55 -5.85
CA GLU A 185 -2.53 -22.72 -5.77
C GLU A 185 -1.31 -22.45 -4.88
N LEU A 186 -0.80 -21.22 -4.89
CA LEU A 186 0.32 -20.81 -4.06
C LEU A 186 -0.04 -20.75 -2.57
N HIS A 187 -1.26 -20.30 -2.27
CA HIS A 187 -1.81 -20.32 -0.92
C HIS A 187 -1.97 -21.76 -0.40
N ARG A 188 -2.42 -22.69 -1.25
CA ARG A 188 -2.52 -24.12 -0.91
C ARG A 188 -1.14 -24.76 -0.69
N ALA A 189 -0.18 -24.47 -1.57
CA ALA A 189 1.15 -25.07 -1.52
C ALA A 189 2.03 -24.52 -0.39
N SER A 190 1.89 -23.23 -0.06
CA SER A 190 2.78 -22.52 0.87
C SER A 190 2.04 -21.48 1.73
N PRO A 191 1.08 -21.91 2.57
CA PRO A 191 0.19 -20.98 3.26
C PRO A 191 0.91 -19.97 4.15
N GLY A 192 1.98 -20.38 4.84
CA GLY A 192 2.76 -19.45 5.68
C GLY A 192 3.43 -18.33 4.90
N HIS A 193 4.00 -18.61 3.72
CA HIS A 193 4.63 -17.58 2.89
C HIS A 193 3.58 -16.66 2.26
N TYR A 194 2.48 -17.24 1.79
CA TYR A 194 1.37 -16.49 1.22
C TYR A 194 0.70 -15.56 2.24
N GLU A 195 0.33 -16.07 3.42
CA GLU A 195 -0.32 -15.27 4.45
C GLU A 195 0.62 -14.21 5.04
N ARG A 196 1.95 -14.45 5.07
CA ARG A 196 2.93 -13.41 5.39
C ARG A 196 2.88 -12.27 4.37
N LEU A 197 2.87 -12.61 3.08
CA LEU A 197 2.74 -11.60 2.02
C LEU A 197 1.42 -10.84 2.14
N VAL A 198 0.31 -11.52 2.43
CA VAL A 198 -0.99 -10.88 2.71
C VAL A 198 -0.86 -9.87 3.86
N CYS A 199 -0.19 -10.22 4.96
CA CYS A 199 0.05 -9.29 6.06
C CYS A 199 0.84 -8.05 5.61
N LEU A 200 1.87 -8.21 4.77
CA LEU A 200 2.67 -7.11 4.24
C LEU A 200 1.88 -6.20 3.28
N LEU A 201 1.02 -6.78 2.44
CA LEU A 201 0.14 -6.01 1.54
C LEU A 201 -0.91 -5.22 2.33
N LEU A 202 -1.51 -5.84 3.35
CA LEU A 202 -2.47 -5.17 4.24
C LEU A 202 -1.80 -4.06 5.05
N LEU A 203 -0.55 -4.25 5.48
CA LEU A 203 0.21 -3.24 6.20
C LEU A 203 0.44 -1.99 5.34
N GLN A 204 0.91 -2.19 4.11
CA GLN A 204 1.05 -1.12 3.11
C GLN A 204 -0.28 -0.38 2.90
N LEU A 205 -1.38 -1.12 2.77
CA LEU A 205 -2.70 -0.54 2.59
C LEU A 205 -3.13 0.31 3.80
N CYS A 206 -2.91 -0.16 5.03
CA CYS A 206 -3.23 0.61 6.24
C CYS A 206 -2.46 1.93 6.27
N GLN A 207 -1.16 1.90 5.96
CA GLN A 207 -0.34 3.13 5.89
C GLN A 207 -0.85 4.11 4.84
N GLY A 208 -1.23 3.61 3.66
CA GLY A 208 -1.81 4.44 2.60
C GLY A 208 -3.12 5.11 3.02
N LEU A 209 -4.01 4.36 3.67
CA LEU A 209 -5.29 4.89 4.14
C LEU A 209 -5.14 5.90 5.28
N GLU A 210 -4.21 5.66 6.21
CA GLU A 210 -3.86 6.63 7.26
C GLU A 210 -3.36 7.95 6.64
N HIS A 211 -2.51 7.88 5.61
CA HIS A 211 -2.05 9.07 4.90
C HIS A 211 -3.20 9.82 4.22
N LEU A 212 -4.10 9.13 3.52
CA LEU A 212 -5.26 9.75 2.86
C LEU A 212 -6.18 10.44 3.87
N ARG A 213 -6.39 9.82 5.04
CA ARG A 213 -7.17 10.39 6.13
C ARG A 213 -6.54 11.67 6.68
N GLY A 214 -5.22 11.68 6.85
CA GLY A 214 -4.47 12.86 7.31
C GLY A 214 -4.54 14.05 6.33
N GLN A 215 -4.70 13.80 5.04
CA GLN A 215 -4.82 14.83 4.00
C GLN A 215 -6.26 15.31 3.77
N HIS A 216 -7.24 14.83 4.56
CA HIS A 216 -8.68 15.09 4.38
C HIS A 216 -9.21 14.79 2.97
N VAL A 217 -8.49 13.96 2.21
CA VAL A 217 -8.90 13.52 0.88
C VAL A 217 -9.96 12.43 1.03
N GLY A 218 -10.96 12.46 0.16
CA GLY A 218 -12.04 11.46 0.15
C GLY A 218 -11.50 10.02 0.12
N GLN A 219 -12.24 9.11 0.75
CA GLN A 219 -11.91 7.69 0.91
C GLN A 219 -11.38 7.09 -0.41
N GLY A 220 -10.25 6.38 -0.34
CA GLY A 220 -9.73 5.60 -1.47
C GLY A 220 -10.67 4.44 -1.80
N ASP A 221 -10.78 4.08 -3.08
CA ASP A 221 -11.56 2.89 -3.43
C ASP A 221 -10.75 1.62 -3.10
N LEU A 222 -11.18 0.92 -2.06
CA LEU A 222 -10.58 -0.31 -1.55
C LEU A 222 -11.01 -1.57 -2.31
N SER A 223 -11.62 -1.43 -3.48
CA SER A 223 -11.87 -2.57 -4.36
C SER A 223 -10.53 -3.19 -4.80
N PRO A 224 -10.35 -4.52 -4.72
CA PRO A 224 -9.10 -5.17 -5.12
C PRO A 224 -8.69 -4.90 -6.58
N GLU A 225 -9.66 -4.58 -7.43
CA GLU A 225 -9.46 -4.21 -8.84
C GLU A 225 -8.75 -2.86 -9.01
N ASN A 226 -8.83 -2.00 -7.99
CA ASN A 226 -8.27 -0.65 -7.99
C ASN A 226 -7.01 -0.53 -7.10
N LEU A 227 -6.53 -1.65 -6.54
CA LEU A 227 -5.25 -1.73 -5.86
C LEU A 227 -4.24 -2.34 -6.83
N LEU A 228 -3.18 -1.59 -7.13
CA LEU A 228 -2.17 -1.97 -8.11
C LEU A 228 -0.94 -2.56 -7.43
N LEU A 229 -0.32 -3.54 -8.07
CA LEU A 229 0.97 -4.08 -7.66
C LEU A 229 2.04 -3.62 -8.66
N VAL A 230 3.08 -2.98 -8.13
CA VAL A 230 4.26 -2.53 -8.90
C VAL A 230 5.50 -3.21 -8.35
N GLN A 231 6.49 -3.42 -9.23
CA GLN A 231 7.79 -3.94 -8.80
C GLN A 231 8.54 -2.84 -8.04
N CYS A 232 9.20 -3.19 -6.94
CA CYS A 232 10.08 -2.26 -6.25
C CYS A 232 11.27 -1.91 -7.16
N PRO A 233 11.76 -0.66 -7.16
CA PRO A 233 12.99 -0.31 -7.86
C PRO A 233 14.14 -1.15 -7.31
N CYS A 234 14.67 -2.09 -8.10
CA CYS A 234 15.91 -2.78 -7.75
C CYS A 234 17.10 -1.98 -8.30
N PRO A 235 18.17 -1.76 -7.53
CA PRO A 235 19.35 -1.10 -8.04
C PRO A 235 19.94 -1.93 -9.21
N PRO A 236 20.45 -1.26 -10.27
CA PRO A 236 21.12 -1.93 -11.37
C PRO A 236 22.40 -2.58 -10.85
N GLY A 237 22.36 -3.89 -10.61
CA GLY A 237 23.49 -4.66 -10.08
C GLY A 237 23.12 -5.68 -8.98
N GLY A 238 21.92 -5.59 -8.39
CA GLY A 238 21.38 -6.65 -7.54
C GLY A 238 21.05 -7.87 -8.38
N GLN A 239 21.59 -9.04 -8.03
CA GLN A 239 21.45 -10.26 -8.83
C GLN A 239 19.98 -10.55 -9.17
N GLN A 240 19.61 -10.38 -10.44
CA GLN A 240 18.35 -10.83 -11.03
C GLN A 240 18.22 -12.38 -11.06
N GLY A 241 19.08 -13.09 -10.30
CA GLY A 241 19.26 -14.53 -10.33
C GLY A 241 19.06 -15.25 -8.98
N LYS A 242 18.93 -14.55 -7.85
CA LYS A 242 18.38 -15.18 -6.63
C LYS A 242 16.87 -14.99 -6.65
N LYS A 243 16.19 -15.79 -7.48
CA LYS A 243 14.76 -16.05 -7.28
C LYS A 243 14.60 -16.46 -5.82
N GLU A 244 13.82 -15.71 -5.05
CA GLU A 244 13.33 -16.24 -3.79
C GLU A 244 12.77 -17.64 -4.08
N PRO A 245 13.02 -18.62 -3.21
CA PRO A 245 12.82 -20.03 -3.51
C PRO A 245 11.39 -20.40 -3.93
N LEU A 246 10.43 -19.48 -3.77
CA LEU A 246 9.01 -19.65 -4.08
C LEU A 246 8.46 -18.60 -5.06
N GLY A 247 9.28 -17.71 -5.63
CA GLY A 247 8.83 -16.67 -6.56
C GLY A 247 7.92 -15.59 -5.95
N LEU A 248 7.98 -15.41 -4.63
CA LEU A 248 7.12 -14.55 -3.82
C LEU A 248 7.86 -13.27 -3.39
N SER A 249 8.22 -12.41 -4.34
CA SER A 249 8.80 -11.10 -4.02
C SER A 249 7.72 -10.14 -3.56
N LEU A 250 7.93 -9.46 -2.43
CA LEU A 250 7.02 -8.43 -1.94
C LEU A 250 6.87 -7.29 -2.97
N PRO A 251 5.69 -7.10 -3.58
CA PRO A 251 5.47 -5.95 -4.43
C PRO A 251 5.07 -4.73 -3.61
N ARG A 252 5.28 -3.55 -4.21
CA ARG A 252 4.74 -2.30 -3.68
C ARG A 252 3.28 -2.18 -4.10
N LEU A 253 2.39 -1.96 -3.14
CA LEU A 253 0.95 -1.80 -3.35
C LEU A 253 0.60 -0.32 -3.51
N LEU A 254 -0.14 0.03 -4.56
CA LEU A 254 -0.58 1.41 -4.83
C LEU A 254 -2.10 1.53 -4.87
N ILE A 255 -2.62 2.53 -4.16
CA ILE A 255 -3.98 3.02 -4.27
C ILE A 255 -4.04 3.96 -5.48
N SER A 256 -4.74 3.55 -6.53
CA SER A 256 -4.80 4.28 -7.81
C SER A 256 -6.10 5.05 -8.04
N SER A 257 -7.15 4.68 -7.32
CA SER A 257 -8.53 5.08 -7.57
C SER A 257 -9.05 5.88 -6.38
N PHE A 258 -9.33 7.17 -6.60
CA PHE A 258 -9.88 8.11 -5.60
C PHE A 258 -11.30 8.54 -5.95
N PHE A 259 -11.99 7.71 -6.73
CA PHE A 259 -13.32 8.03 -7.22
C PHE A 259 -14.31 7.82 -6.08
N ARG A 260 -15.20 8.79 -5.89
CA ARG A 260 -16.49 8.49 -5.28
C ARG A 260 -17.28 7.73 -6.33
N THR A 261 -17.51 6.44 -6.13
CA THR A 261 -18.59 5.76 -6.85
C THR A 261 -19.86 6.56 -6.58
N LYS A 262 -20.37 7.29 -7.58
CA LYS A 262 -21.75 7.74 -7.53
C LYS A 262 -22.56 6.46 -7.37
N GLU A 263 -23.17 6.27 -6.21
CA GLU A 263 -24.15 5.21 -6.06
C GLU A 263 -25.11 5.31 -7.24
N LYS A 264 -25.33 4.16 -7.90
CA LYS A 264 -26.26 4.04 -9.02
C LYS A 264 -27.57 4.73 -8.60
N PRO A 265 -28.09 5.73 -9.34
CA PRO A 265 -29.34 6.37 -8.96
C PRO A 265 -30.38 5.26 -8.87
N ARG A 266 -30.95 5.04 -7.68
CA ARG A 266 -32.16 4.22 -7.57
C ARG A 266 -33.15 4.81 -8.58
N PRO A 267 -33.80 3.99 -9.44
CA PRO A 267 -34.80 4.50 -10.35
C PRO A 267 -35.90 5.17 -9.50
N CYS A 268 -35.96 6.50 -9.55
CA CYS A 268 -36.95 7.28 -8.83
C CYS A 268 -38.34 6.86 -9.31
N SER A 269 -39.15 6.34 -8.39
CA SER A 269 -40.59 6.42 -8.51
C SER A 269 -40.98 7.90 -8.48
N THR A 270 -41.72 8.30 -9.51
CA THR A 270 -42.27 9.64 -9.71
C THR A 270 -43.16 10.06 -8.54
N SER A 271 -42.85 11.20 -7.89
CA SER A 271 -43.79 12.33 -7.72
C SER A 271 -43.32 13.31 -6.64
N GLN A 272 -43.46 14.59 -6.97
CA GLN A 272 -43.44 15.79 -6.11
C GLN A 272 -42.08 16.41 -5.75
N GLU A 273 -41.88 17.55 -6.42
CA GLU A 273 -41.01 18.67 -6.10
C GLU A 273 -40.98 18.98 -4.60
N GLN A 274 -39.77 19.05 -4.03
CA GLN A 274 -39.45 19.91 -2.89
C GLN A 274 -37.92 20.10 -2.79
N ASP A 275 -37.53 21.37 -2.83
CA ASP A 275 -36.27 21.99 -2.41
C ASP A 275 -34.91 21.47 -2.91
N TRP A 276 -34.45 22.09 -4.00
CA TRP A 276 -33.05 22.14 -4.37
C TRP A 276 -32.27 23.09 -3.47
N SER A 277 -31.79 22.63 -2.30
CA SER A 277 -30.69 23.30 -1.56
C SER A 277 -29.97 22.45 -0.49
N GLU A 278 -30.36 21.20 -0.21
CA GLU A 278 -29.71 20.37 0.84
C GLU A 278 -29.30 18.97 0.35
N GLY A 279 -28.73 18.89 -0.85
CA GLY A 279 -28.26 17.63 -1.45
C GLY A 279 -26.77 17.32 -1.23
N LEU A 280 -26.19 17.67 -0.07
CA LEU A 280 -24.88 17.13 0.31
C LEU A 280 -25.06 15.66 0.71
N ALA A 281 -24.88 14.77 -0.26
CA ALA A 281 -24.84 13.32 -0.03
C ALA A 281 -23.98 13.02 1.21
N ALA A 282 -24.62 12.43 2.22
CA ALA A 282 -24.05 12.20 3.54
C ALA A 282 -22.65 11.57 3.43
N PRO A 283 -21.66 12.02 4.22
CA PRO A 283 -20.35 11.38 4.22
C PRO A 283 -20.52 9.93 4.66
N THR A 284 -20.17 8.98 3.80
CA THR A 284 -20.00 7.58 4.21
C THR A 284 -19.07 7.57 5.42
N SER A 285 -19.57 7.09 6.56
CA SER A 285 -18.85 7.17 7.83
C SER A 285 -17.45 6.55 7.73
N PRO A 286 -16.44 7.04 8.48
CA PRO A 286 -15.08 6.48 8.52
C PRO A 286 -15.09 4.95 8.69
N ALA A 287 -16.05 4.45 9.47
CA ALA A 287 -16.42 3.06 9.65
C ALA A 287 -16.48 2.18 8.38
N ALA A 288 -16.71 2.75 7.20
CA ALA A 288 -16.80 2.03 5.93
C ALA A 288 -15.44 1.48 5.47
N GLU A 289 -14.33 2.17 5.74
CA GLU A 289 -12.99 1.74 5.31
C GLU A 289 -12.50 0.54 6.12
N GLU A 290 -12.67 0.57 7.45
CA GLU A 290 -12.28 -0.55 8.30
C GLU A 290 -13.07 -1.82 7.93
N GLN A 291 -14.36 -1.67 7.60
CA GLN A 291 -15.16 -2.80 7.13
C GLN A 291 -14.67 -3.32 5.78
N LYS A 292 -14.41 -2.44 4.81
CA LYS A 292 -13.86 -2.84 3.49
C LYS A 292 -12.52 -3.59 3.66
N LEU A 293 -11.63 -3.11 4.53
CA LEU A 293 -10.39 -3.79 4.88
C LEU A 293 -10.67 -5.19 5.48
N GLY A 294 -11.65 -5.30 6.38
CA GLY A 294 -12.09 -6.58 6.93
C GLY A 294 -12.58 -7.56 5.86
N ARG A 295 -13.34 -7.09 4.85
CA ARG A 295 -13.78 -7.92 3.71
C ARG A 295 -12.60 -8.32 2.82
N LEU A 296 -11.66 -7.41 2.61
CA LEU A 296 -10.46 -7.66 1.81
C LEU A 296 -9.61 -8.79 2.40
N ILE A 297 -9.52 -8.92 3.73
CA ILE A 297 -8.80 -10.03 4.38
C ILE A 297 -9.38 -11.39 3.93
N TYR A 298 -10.70 -11.54 3.87
CA TYR A 298 -11.32 -12.79 3.42
C TYR A 298 -11.02 -13.08 1.95
N GLN A 299 -11.10 -12.07 1.09
CA GLN A 299 -10.79 -12.20 -0.33
C GLN A 299 -9.34 -12.62 -0.55
N LEU A 300 -8.39 -11.97 0.14
CA LEU A 300 -6.97 -12.33 0.10
C LEU A 300 -6.72 -13.76 0.60
N LEU A 301 -7.47 -14.22 1.59
CA LEU A 301 -7.34 -15.59 2.10
C LEU A 301 -8.12 -16.63 1.29
N HIS A 302 -8.67 -16.27 0.13
CA HIS A 302 -9.44 -17.15 -0.75
C HIS A 302 -10.64 -17.80 -0.04
N VAL A 303 -11.25 -17.07 0.90
CA VAL A 303 -12.47 -17.50 1.59
C VAL A 303 -13.63 -16.82 0.88
N ASP A 304 -14.48 -17.63 0.24
CA ASP A 304 -15.69 -17.11 -0.40
C ASP A 304 -16.62 -16.54 0.66
N VAL A 305 -16.90 -15.25 0.54
CA VAL A 305 -17.86 -14.60 1.41
C VAL A 305 -18.96 -13.98 0.56
N SER A 306 -20.12 -14.65 0.56
CA SER A 306 -21.42 -14.05 0.21
C SER A 306 -21.81 -13.06 1.30
N LEU A 307 -21.05 -11.97 1.39
CA LEU A 307 -21.06 -11.00 2.50
C LEU A 307 -22.31 -10.11 2.46
N GLU A 308 -23.03 -10.10 1.34
CA GLU A 308 -24.31 -9.42 1.15
C GLU A 308 -25.42 -10.06 1.99
N ASP A 309 -25.43 -11.39 2.14
CA ASP A 309 -26.43 -12.10 2.94
C ASP A 309 -26.13 -12.09 4.45
N THR A 310 -24.86 -12.03 4.85
CA THR A 310 -24.45 -12.18 6.27
C THR A 310 -24.47 -10.87 7.07
N LEU A 311 -24.34 -9.72 6.40
CA LEU A 311 -24.50 -8.41 7.05
C LEU A 311 -25.97 -7.96 7.09
N GLY A 312 -26.83 -8.51 6.22
CA GLY A 312 -28.27 -8.23 6.19
C GLY A 312 -29.15 -9.25 6.94
N SER A 313 -28.74 -10.52 7.01
CA SER A 313 -29.51 -11.57 7.69
C SER A 313 -29.12 -11.73 9.16
N ARG A 314 -30.06 -12.19 9.98
CA ARG A 314 -29.92 -12.36 11.45
C ARG A 314 -28.84 -13.36 11.89
N SER A 315 -28.11 -13.99 10.96
CA SER A 315 -26.95 -14.85 11.28
C SER A 315 -25.74 -14.00 11.67
N SER A 316 -25.36 -14.05 12.94
CA SER A 316 -24.28 -13.26 13.54
C SER A 316 -22.86 -13.82 13.34
N ARG A 317 -22.71 -14.89 12.54
CA ARG A 317 -21.43 -15.60 12.43
C ARG A 317 -20.73 -15.25 11.11
N LEU A 318 -19.58 -14.59 11.23
CA LEU A 318 -18.64 -14.45 10.13
C LEU A 318 -18.13 -15.84 9.72
N PRO A 319 -17.84 -16.09 8.42
CA PRO A 319 -17.23 -17.34 7.98
C PRO A 319 -15.92 -17.60 8.72
N GLU A 320 -15.63 -18.87 9.01
CA GLU A 320 -14.38 -19.22 9.67
C GLU A 320 -13.23 -19.22 8.66
N ILE A 321 -12.21 -18.42 8.93
CA ILE A 321 -10.95 -18.46 8.18
C ILE A 321 -10.19 -19.74 8.60
N PRO A 322 -9.81 -20.64 7.69
CA PRO A 322 -9.08 -21.87 8.03
C PRO A 322 -7.72 -21.58 8.71
N SER A 323 -7.31 -22.40 9.67
CA SER A 323 -5.99 -22.28 10.33
C SER A 323 -4.91 -22.97 9.49
N LEU A 324 -4.35 -22.27 8.50
CA LEU A 324 -3.34 -22.84 7.58
C LEU A 324 -1.90 -22.46 7.96
N SER A 325 -1.71 -21.39 8.73
CA SER A 325 -0.39 -20.89 9.13
C SER A 325 -0.41 -20.19 10.50
N ILE A 326 0.77 -19.71 10.93
CA ILE A 326 0.93 -18.90 12.14
C ILE A 326 0.20 -17.55 12.06
N TYR A 327 -0.14 -17.08 10.85
CA TYR A 327 -0.83 -15.81 10.63
C TYR A 327 -2.35 -15.95 10.61
N SER A 328 -2.90 -17.13 10.27
CA SER A 328 -4.34 -17.31 10.04
C SER A 328 -5.18 -16.94 11.25
N ALA A 329 -4.77 -17.33 12.46
CA ALA A 329 -5.48 -17.00 13.70
C ALA A 329 -5.48 -15.48 13.96
N GLY A 330 -4.36 -14.81 13.69
CA GLY A 330 -4.23 -13.37 13.81
C GLY A 330 -5.06 -12.60 12.79
N LEU A 331 -5.01 -13.02 11.53
CA LEU A 331 -5.81 -12.44 10.45
C LEU A 331 -7.32 -12.65 10.68
N ARG A 332 -7.73 -13.82 11.20
CA ARG A 332 -9.09 -14.09 11.64
C ARG A 332 -9.53 -13.13 12.75
N ARG A 333 -8.68 -12.94 13.76
CA ARG A 333 -8.95 -12.01 14.85
C ARG A 333 -9.08 -10.57 14.34
N LEU A 334 -8.15 -10.13 13.50
CA LEU A 334 -8.17 -8.81 12.88
C LEU A 334 -9.45 -8.58 12.05
N ALA A 335 -9.81 -9.54 11.20
CA ALA A 335 -11.03 -9.46 10.40
C ALA A 335 -12.30 -9.37 11.28
N THR A 336 -12.34 -10.12 12.39
CA THR A 336 -13.45 -10.06 13.35
C THR A 336 -13.57 -8.68 14.02
N LEU A 337 -12.43 -8.09 14.38
CA LEU A 337 -12.36 -6.76 14.99
C LEU A 337 -12.75 -5.64 14.00
N LEU A 338 -12.34 -5.75 12.75
CA LEU A 338 -12.66 -4.80 11.68
C LEU A 338 -14.14 -4.89 11.22
N LEU A 339 -14.71 -6.09 11.21
CA LEU A 339 -16.10 -6.34 10.82
C LEU A 339 -17.09 -6.26 11.98
N HIS A 340 -16.66 -5.74 13.13
CA HIS A 340 -17.54 -5.61 14.30
C HIS A 340 -18.75 -4.72 14.00
N ARG A 341 -19.95 -5.19 14.36
CA ARG A 341 -21.23 -4.48 14.08
C ARG A 341 -21.30 -3.13 14.78
N ASP A 342 -20.90 -3.10 16.04
CA ASP A 342 -20.79 -1.87 16.84
C ASP A 342 -19.54 -1.07 16.43
N PRO A 343 -19.69 0.17 15.91
CA PRO A 343 -18.57 1.03 15.54
C PRO A 343 -17.65 1.37 16.72
N SER A 344 -18.17 1.41 17.95
CA SER A 344 -17.38 1.76 19.14
C SER A 344 -16.38 0.66 19.55
N ARG A 345 -16.65 -0.58 19.15
CA ARG A 345 -15.79 -1.76 19.39
C ARG A 345 -14.95 -2.13 18.19
N ARG A 346 -15.15 -1.45 17.05
CA ARG A 346 -14.39 -1.67 15.83
C ARG A 346 -13.00 -1.09 16.02
N VAL A 347 -11.99 -1.86 15.63
CA VAL A 347 -10.61 -1.36 15.68
C VAL A 347 -10.38 -0.30 14.60
N SER A 348 -9.59 0.72 14.92
CA SER A 348 -9.17 1.73 13.96
C SER A 348 -8.14 1.19 12.96
N LEU A 349 -7.88 1.92 11.88
CA LEU A 349 -6.79 1.61 10.94
C LEU A 349 -5.42 1.55 11.63
N GLU A 350 -5.13 2.47 12.56
CA GLU A 350 -3.88 2.49 13.33
C GLU A 350 -3.72 1.23 14.21
N GLN A 351 -4.82 0.77 14.81
CA GLN A 351 -4.84 -0.47 15.58
C GLN A 351 -4.67 -1.68 14.65
N ALA A 352 -5.30 -1.69 13.48
CA ALA A 352 -5.12 -2.73 12.47
C ALA A 352 -3.67 -2.81 11.98
N ARG A 353 -3.05 -1.64 11.68
CA ARG A 353 -1.63 -1.50 11.35
C ARG A 353 -0.75 -2.09 12.44
N SER A 354 -0.99 -1.72 13.70
CA SER A 354 -0.25 -2.23 14.85
C SER A 354 -0.39 -3.75 14.99
N ILE A 355 -1.60 -4.29 14.81
CA ILE A 355 -1.86 -5.74 14.83
C ILE A 355 -1.06 -6.44 13.73
N LEU A 356 -1.08 -5.92 12.50
CA LEU A 356 -0.31 -6.49 11.38
C LEU A 356 1.20 -6.45 11.64
N GLN A 357 1.72 -5.37 12.22
CA GLN A 357 3.13 -5.28 12.61
C GLN A 357 3.51 -6.33 13.67
N VAL A 358 2.66 -6.53 14.68
CA VAL A 358 2.85 -7.60 15.68
C VAL A 358 2.76 -8.98 15.05
N LEU A 359 1.85 -9.18 14.09
CA LEU A 359 1.77 -10.42 13.32
C LEU A 359 2.98 -10.64 12.42
N LEU A 360 3.69 -9.60 11.97
CA LEU A 360 4.86 -9.76 11.10
C LEU A 360 6.15 -9.95 11.89
N TRP A 361 6.38 -9.14 12.93
CA TRP A 361 7.66 -9.05 13.64
C TRP A 361 7.59 -9.32 15.16
N GLY A 362 6.40 -9.58 15.70
CA GLY A 362 6.15 -9.87 17.12
C GLY A 362 5.88 -8.63 17.96
N PRO A 363 5.73 -8.78 19.29
CA PRO A 363 6.00 -9.99 20.08
C PRO A 363 4.92 -11.07 19.90
N ARG A 364 5.36 -12.33 19.88
CA ARG A 364 4.49 -13.50 19.72
C ARG A 364 3.93 -13.98 21.06
N GLN A 365 2.87 -14.80 21.01
CA GLN A 365 2.19 -15.29 22.22
C GLN A 365 3.13 -16.10 23.14
N GLU A 366 4.16 -16.74 22.59
CA GLU A 366 5.15 -17.54 23.34
C GLU A 366 5.96 -16.69 24.33
N LEU A 367 6.15 -15.40 24.07
CA LEU A 367 6.80 -14.48 25.00
C LEU A 367 6.00 -14.39 26.32
N PHE A 368 4.68 -14.48 26.23
CA PHE A 368 3.75 -14.34 27.36
C PHE A 368 3.40 -15.68 28.02
N ALA A 369 3.77 -16.81 27.41
CA ALA A 369 3.56 -18.13 27.98
C ALA A 369 4.45 -18.36 29.22
N ARG A 370 5.64 -17.76 29.24
CA ARG A 370 6.64 -17.93 30.33
C ARG A 370 6.81 -16.70 31.22
N SER A 371 6.31 -15.55 30.78
CA SER A 371 6.50 -14.26 31.45
C SER A 371 5.19 -13.49 31.52
N ARG A 372 4.95 -12.80 32.65
CA ARG A 372 3.79 -11.90 32.75
C ARG A 372 3.95 -10.77 31.75
N LYS A 373 2.86 -10.45 31.04
CA LYS A 373 2.83 -9.28 30.16
C LYS A 373 2.90 -8.01 31.00
N THR A 374 4.08 -7.38 31.05
CA THR A 374 4.34 -6.13 31.77
C THR A 374 4.97 -5.10 30.84
N LEU A 375 4.80 -3.80 31.12
CA LEU A 375 5.42 -2.73 30.33
C LEU A 375 6.95 -2.84 30.28
N PRO A 376 7.67 -3.12 31.39
CA PRO A 376 9.12 -3.27 31.35
C PRO A 376 9.58 -4.42 30.44
N LEU A 377 8.87 -5.55 30.43
CA LEU A 377 9.21 -6.68 29.55
C LEU A 377 9.09 -6.27 28.06
N LEU A 378 8.02 -5.57 27.71
CA LEU A 378 7.79 -5.09 26.35
C LEU A 378 8.83 -4.03 25.94
N GLN A 379 9.19 -3.13 26.86
CA GLN A 379 10.24 -2.16 26.64
C GLN A 379 11.57 -2.86 26.33
N SER A 380 12.02 -3.79 27.18
CA SER A 380 13.24 -4.55 26.93
C SER A 380 13.20 -5.34 25.62
N TRP A 381 12.02 -5.90 25.26
CA TRP A 381 11.86 -6.59 23.98
C TRP A 381 12.05 -5.64 22.78
N VAL A 382 11.48 -4.43 22.82
CA VAL A 382 11.66 -3.43 21.75
C VAL A 382 13.12 -3.02 21.64
N GLU A 383 13.78 -2.74 22.76
CA GLU A 383 15.19 -2.33 22.80
C GLU A 383 16.10 -3.40 22.19
N VAL A 384 15.92 -4.66 22.56
CA VAL A 384 16.67 -5.79 21.98
C VAL A 384 16.38 -5.92 20.48
N LYS A 385 15.13 -5.80 20.05
CA LYS A 385 14.77 -5.90 18.62
C LYS A 385 15.37 -4.77 17.78
N ARG A 386 15.37 -3.53 18.29
CA ARG A 386 16.04 -2.39 17.64
C ARG A 386 17.54 -2.64 17.45
N ALA A 387 18.20 -3.14 18.49
CA ALA A 387 19.62 -3.48 18.42
C ALA A 387 19.91 -4.57 17.37
N LEU A 388 19.14 -5.66 17.38
CA LEU A 388 19.28 -6.76 16.43
C LEU A 388 19.03 -6.33 14.98
N LEU A 389 18.05 -5.45 14.75
CA LEU A 389 17.75 -4.92 13.42
C LEU A 389 18.91 -4.05 12.89
N LEU A 390 19.49 -3.20 13.73
CA LEU A 390 20.65 -2.40 13.34
C LEU A 390 21.88 -3.27 13.06
N LEU A 391 22.10 -4.32 13.86
CA LEU A 391 23.17 -5.29 13.62
C LEU A 391 22.97 -6.02 12.29
N SER A 392 21.75 -6.46 11.98
CA SER A 392 21.49 -7.13 10.70
C SER A 392 21.77 -6.23 9.50
N PHE A 393 21.47 -4.92 9.60
CA PHE A 393 21.85 -3.97 8.54
C PHE A 393 23.37 -3.81 8.42
N ALA A 394 24.09 -3.76 9.55
CA ALA A 394 25.54 -3.67 9.53
C ALA A 394 26.16 -4.91 8.87
N GLU A 395 25.68 -6.11 9.21
CA GLU A 395 26.14 -7.36 8.60
C GLU A 395 25.84 -7.44 7.10
N ASN A 396 24.61 -7.07 6.71
CA ASN A 396 24.19 -7.08 5.30
C ASN A 396 24.93 -6.05 4.45
N SER A 397 25.43 -4.96 5.05
CA SER A 397 26.24 -3.95 4.36
C SER A 397 27.64 -4.44 3.96
N VAL A 398 28.14 -5.48 4.63
CA VAL A 398 29.46 -6.09 4.36
C VAL A 398 29.36 -7.19 3.29
N GLY A 399 28.17 -7.75 3.05
CA GLY A 399 27.91 -8.76 2.02
C GLY A 399 27.81 -8.20 0.60
N THR A 400 27.36 -9.02 -0.36
CA THR A 400 27.06 -8.61 -1.74
C THR A 400 25.83 -7.68 -1.82
N GLY A 401 26.01 -6.44 -1.34
CA GLY A 401 25.53 -5.20 -1.96
C GLY A 401 24.05 -5.07 -2.32
N GLY A 402 23.12 -5.63 -1.55
CA GLY A 402 21.71 -5.29 -1.68
C GLY A 402 21.38 -4.02 -0.91
N THR A 403 20.78 -3.03 -1.56
CA THR A 403 20.05 -2.00 -0.79
C THR A 403 18.89 -2.67 -0.05
N PRO A 404 18.59 -2.24 1.18
CA PRO A 404 17.45 -2.75 1.92
C PRO A 404 16.15 -2.61 1.13
N GLY A 405 15.34 -3.66 1.11
CA GLY A 405 14.11 -3.72 0.33
C GLY A 405 12.90 -3.11 1.07
N LEU A 406 11.73 -3.33 0.48
CA LEU A 406 10.46 -2.81 0.99
C LEU A 406 10.10 -3.42 2.36
N GLU A 407 10.40 -4.70 2.59
CA GLU A 407 10.11 -5.35 3.87
C GLU A 407 10.99 -4.80 5.00
N GLU A 408 12.28 -4.59 4.72
CA GLU A 408 13.22 -3.97 5.66
C GLU A 408 12.77 -2.56 6.06
N TRP A 409 12.28 -1.78 5.09
CA TRP A 409 11.73 -0.45 5.35
C TRP A 409 10.47 -0.50 6.24
N LEU A 410 9.51 -1.37 5.93
CA LEU A 410 8.30 -1.54 6.76
C LEU A 410 8.66 -1.97 8.20
N CYS A 411 9.65 -2.85 8.34
CA CYS A 411 10.18 -3.28 9.64
C CYS A 411 10.85 -2.12 10.39
N CYS A 412 11.67 -1.32 9.71
CA CYS A 412 12.28 -0.11 10.27
C CYS A 412 11.23 0.86 10.80
N GLN A 413 10.19 1.15 10.01
CA GLN A 413 9.12 2.05 10.43
C GLN A 413 8.39 1.55 11.68
N TYR A 414 8.12 0.24 11.76
CA TYR A 414 7.54 -0.35 12.95
C TYR A 414 8.43 -0.11 14.19
N PHE A 415 9.71 -0.46 14.11
CA PHE A 415 10.60 -0.31 15.26
C PHE A 415 11.00 1.14 15.56
N GLN A 416 10.82 2.06 14.60
CA GLN A 416 10.96 3.50 14.82
C GLN A 416 9.83 4.05 15.69
N GLU A 417 8.58 3.64 15.44
CA GLU A 417 7.38 4.22 16.06
C GLU A 417 6.89 3.47 17.30
N VAL A 418 7.14 2.15 17.37
CA VAL A 418 6.55 1.29 18.40
C VAL A 418 6.99 1.67 19.82
N THR A 419 6.02 1.66 20.73
CA THR A 419 6.21 1.84 22.18
C THR A 419 5.66 0.65 22.95
N GLU A 420 6.16 0.42 24.16
CA GLU A 420 5.67 -0.62 25.08
C GLU A 420 4.17 -0.50 25.37
N HIS A 421 3.63 0.73 25.41
CA HIS A 421 2.21 0.99 25.59
C HIS A 421 1.38 0.53 24.38
N THR A 422 1.80 0.88 23.17
CA THR A 422 1.14 0.44 21.93
C THR A 422 1.17 -1.08 21.80
N LEU A 423 2.29 -1.73 22.15
CA LEU A 423 2.41 -3.18 22.17
C LEU A 423 1.48 -3.81 23.19
N TYR A 424 1.39 -3.25 24.39
CA TYR A 424 0.56 -3.81 25.45
C TYR A 424 -0.91 -3.87 25.03
N GLN A 425 -1.41 -2.77 24.43
CA GLN A 425 -2.78 -2.66 23.92
C GLN A 425 -3.01 -3.59 22.72
N THR A 426 -2.10 -3.58 21.75
CA THR A 426 -2.20 -4.38 20.53
C THR A 426 -2.20 -5.87 20.83
N THR A 427 -1.27 -6.34 21.67
CA THR A 427 -1.19 -7.74 22.09
C THR A 427 -2.38 -8.14 22.97
N GLN A 428 -2.96 -7.20 23.73
CA GLN A 428 -4.22 -7.45 24.44
C GLN A 428 -5.37 -7.71 23.47
N ALA A 429 -5.50 -6.91 22.41
CA ALA A 429 -6.59 -7.07 21.45
C ALA A 429 -6.41 -8.32 20.57
N LEU A 430 -5.17 -8.63 20.20
CA LEU A 430 -4.81 -9.73 19.30
C LEU A 430 -4.90 -11.10 19.97
N TYR A 431 -4.44 -11.23 21.21
CA TYR A 431 -4.39 -12.51 21.94
C TYR A 431 -5.52 -12.66 22.98
N ALA A 432 -6.58 -11.84 22.87
CA ALA A 432 -7.75 -11.87 23.74
C ALA A 432 -8.59 -13.15 23.58
#